data_AF-A0A0A7CKB4-F1
#
_entry.id   AF-A0A0A7CKB4-F1
#
_cell.length_a   1.000
_cell.length_b   1.000
_cell.length_c   1.000
_cell.angle_alpha   90.00
_cell.angle_beta   90.00
_cell.angle_gamma   90.00
#
_symmetry.space_group_name_H-M   'P 1'
#
loop_
_entity.id
_entity.type
_entity.pdbx_description
1 polymer ?
#
loop_
_entity_poly.entity_id
_entity_poly.type
_entity_poly.pdbx_seq_one_letter_code
_entity_poly.pdbx_strand_id
1 'polypeptide(L)'
;RCLGFQYSPTLRPFLQTVVISMVSYGETYGKHQSGFGLAALSLLTSGKYVIDPELRGAEFERITQNLDMQFWKSFWNLTESGLITGFNRIASCPVQVNFTLTVPPVTLRLPLASDPNLTATVSPPIAHWGPGPVHMRLISHELREGQESEELLALSRTDPPPISAAHLPWVQKQPRSPWLLIHFHGGGFVAQTSKS
;
A
#
# COMPACT_ATOMS: atom_id res chain seq x y z
N ARG A 1 -14.80 22.30 -1.09
CA ARG A 1 -14.40 21.98 0.32
C ARG A 1 -12.97 21.40 0.43
N CYS A 2 -12.21 21.78 1.46
CA CYS A 2 -10.80 21.39 1.68
C CYS A 2 -10.65 19.92 2.13
N LEU A 3 -10.66 18.95 1.22
CA LEU A 3 -10.37 17.55 1.55
C LEU A 3 -8.96 17.42 2.16
N GLY A 4 -8.87 16.74 3.30
CA GLY A 4 -7.60 16.39 3.95
C GLY A 4 -6.96 17.49 4.78
N PHE A 5 -7.70 18.54 5.14
CA PHE A 5 -7.22 19.60 6.03
C PHE A 5 -6.85 19.07 7.43
N GLN A 6 -7.53 18.03 7.89
CA GLN A 6 -7.29 17.36 9.17
C GLN A 6 -6.02 16.50 9.19
N TYR A 7 -5.42 16.24 8.03
CA TYR A 7 -4.19 15.46 7.91
C TYR A 7 -2.97 16.36 7.72
N SER A 8 -1.80 15.77 7.92
CA SER A 8 -0.52 16.42 7.60
C SER A 8 -0.57 17.04 6.20
N PRO A 9 -0.05 18.27 6.00
CA PRO A 9 0.03 18.90 4.69
C PRO A 9 0.66 18.00 3.62
N THR A 10 1.59 17.13 3.99
CA THR A 10 2.27 16.17 3.10
C THR A 10 1.32 15.12 2.51
N LEU A 11 0.20 14.81 3.16
CA LEU A 11 -0.79 13.85 2.66
C LEU A 11 -1.82 14.49 1.72
N ARG A 12 -1.92 15.82 1.70
CA ARG A 12 -2.95 16.52 0.91
C ARG A 12 -2.82 16.25 -0.59
N PRO A 13 -1.62 16.28 -1.21
CA PRO A 13 -1.48 15.97 -2.64
C PRO A 13 -1.95 14.56 -2.98
N PHE A 14 -1.63 13.58 -2.13
CA PHE A 14 -2.09 12.20 -2.28
C PHE A 14 -3.61 12.08 -2.22
N LEU A 15 -4.23 12.61 -1.16
CA LEU A 15 -5.67 12.54 -0.97
C LEU A 15 -6.44 13.27 -2.08
N GLN A 16 -5.93 14.41 -2.51
CA GLN A 16 -6.50 15.15 -3.64
C GLN A 16 -6.40 14.35 -4.93
N THR A 17 -5.26 13.72 -5.19
CA THR A 17 -5.04 12.86 -6.35
C THR A 17 -6.03 11.69 -6.37
N VAL A 18 -6.19 10.99 -5.25
CA VAL A 18 -7.14 9.87 -5.12
C VAL A 18 -8.57 10.34 -5.42
N VAL A 19 -8.99 11.47 -4.85
CA VAL A 19 -10.33 12.00 -5.06
C VAL A 19 -10.54 12.47 -6.50
N ILE A 20 -9.57 13.18 -7.09
CA ILE A 20 -9.63 13.60 -8.51
C ILE A 20 -9.78 12.36 -9.40
N SER A 21 -8.93 11.34 -9.21
CA SER A 21 -9.03 10.09 -9.95
C SER A 21 -10.39 9.43 -9.78
N MET A 22 -10.90 9.37 -8.56
CA MET A 22 -12.20 8.76 -8.26
C MET A 22 -13.36 9.47 -8.94
N VAL A 23 -13.42 10.81 -8.87
CA VAL A 23 -14.51 11.56 -9.51
C VAL A 23 -14.46 11.44 -11.03
N SER A 24 -13.25 11.44 -11.59
CA SER A 24 -13.01 11.28 -13.03
C SER A 24 -13.41 9.91 -13.55
N TYR A 25 -13.15 8.86 -12.75
CA TYR A 25 -13.60 7.51 -13.04
C TYR A 25 -15.12 7.37 -12.93
N GLY A 26 -15.73 8.01 -11.93
CA GLY A 26 -17.18 7.98 -11.72
C GLY A 26 -18.01 8.70 -12.78
N GLU A 27 -17.43 9.62 -13.56
CA GLU A 27 -18.12 10.25 -14.69
C GLU A 27 -18.34 9.30 -15.88
N THR A 28 -17.40 8.38 -16.08
CA THR A 28 -17.40 7.42 -17.20
C THR A 28 -17.93 6.05 -16.80
N TYR A 29 -18.00 5.78 -15.50
CA TYR A 29 -18.59 4.56 -14.95
C TYR A 29 -20.06 4.39 -15.39
N GLY A 30 -20.37 3.22 -15.96
CA GLY A 30 -21.71 2.88 -16.45
C GLY A 30 -22.07 3.42 -17.85
N LYS A 31 -21.31 4.39 -18.39
CA LYS A 31 -21.56 4.94 -19.75
C LYS A 31 -20.91 4.14 -20.87
N HIS A 32 -19.96 3.24 -20.56
CA HIS A 32 -19.25 2.45 -21.56
C HIS A 32 -19.30 0.96 -21.24
N GLN A 33 -20.07 0.19 -22.02
CA GLN A 33 -19.85 -1.24 -22.21
C GLN A 33 -18.64 -1.43 -23.14
N SER A 34 -17.40 -1.30 -22.63
CA SER A 34 -16.18 -1.94 -23.17
C SER A 34 -14.92 -1.12 -22.83
N GLY A 35 -13.95 -1.79 -22.20
CA GLY A 35 -12.55 -1.38 -22.22
C GLY A 35 -12.03 -0.70 -20.95
N PHE A 36 -11.34 -1.47 -20.11
CA PHE A 36 -10.43 -0.97 -19.06
C PHE A 36 -9.47 0.13 -19.57
N GLY A 37 -9.11 0.12 -20.87
CA GLY A 37 -8.18 1.07 -21.48
C GLY A 37 -8.70 2.51 -21.67
N LEU A 38 -10.02 2.71 -21.86
CA LEU A 38 -10.58 4.06 -22.03
C LEU A 38 -10.88 4.74 -20.68
N ALA A 39 -11.20 3.96 -19.65
CA ALA A 39 -11.35 4.48 -18.29
C ALA A 39 -10.01 4.97 -17.69
N ALA A 40 -8.89 4.38 -18.10
CA ALA A 40 -7.56 4.89 -17.76
C ALA A 40 -7.29 6.26 -18.40
N LEU A 41 -7.84 6.53 -19.60
CA LEU A 41 -7.74 7.82 -20.27
C LEU A 41 -8.56 8.90 -19.55
N SER A 42 -9.73 8.56 -18.98
CA SER A 42 -10.57 9.52 -18.26
C SER A 42 -9.97 9.95 -16.91
N LEU A 43 -9.12 9.10 -16.30
CA LEU A 43 -8.32 9.49 -15.13
C LEU A 43 -7.26 10.56 -15.44
N LEU A 44 -6.81 10.62 -16.69
CA LEU A 44 -5.75 11.53 -17.14
C LEU A 44 -6.30 12.87 -17.69
N THR A 45 -7.57 12.93 -18.10
CA THR A 45 -8.15 14.07 -18.84
C THR A 45 -8.96 15.05 -17.99
N SER A 46 -8.94 14.92 -16.67
CA SER A 46 -9.87 15.58 -15.76
C SER A 46 -9.33 16.84 -15.07
N GLY A 47 -8.64 17.69 -15.84
CA GLY A 47 -8.13 18.99 -15.36
C GLY A 47 -9.18 19.87 -14.66
N LYS A 48 -10.45 19.75 -15.04
CA LYS A 48 -11.56 20.50 -14.42
C LYS A 48 -11.69 20.29 -12.91
N TYR A 49 -11.42 19.07 -12.41
CA TYR A 49 -11.50 18.76 -10.97
C TYR A 49 -10.25 19.19 -10.19
N VAL A 50 -9.16 19.49 -10.89
CA VAL A 50 -7.98 20.12 -10.29
C VAL A 50 -8.25 21.61 -10.10
N ILE A 51 -8.89 22.25 -11.09
CA ILE A 51 -9.13 23.70 -11.13
C ILE A 51 -10.32 24.10 -10.24
N ASP A 52 -11.40 23.33 -10.26
CA ASP A 52 -12.64 23.66 -9.54
C ASP A 52 -12.86 22.74 -8.33
N PRO A 53 -12.52 23.19 -7.11
CA PRO A 53 -12.66 22.39 -5.90
C PRO A 53 -14.12 22.22 -5.44
N GLU A 54 -15.05 23.07 -5.89
CA GLU A 54 -16.48 22.97 -5.55
C GLU A 54 -17.16 21.95 -6.47
N LEU A 55 -16.88 21.99 -7.77
CA LEU A 55 -17.30 20.95 -8.72
C LEU A 55 -16.80 19.57 -8.29
N ARG A 56 -15.51 19.46 -7.90
CA ARG A 56 -14.95 18.21 -7.37
C ARG A 56 -15.69 17.74 -6.11
N GLY A 57 -16.04 18.67 -5.23
CA GLY A 57 -16.77 18.35 -3.99
C GLY A 57 -18.16 17.80 -4.27
N ALA A 58 -18.91 18.47 -5.15
CA ALA A 58 -20.26 18.05 -5.54
C ALA A 58 -20.25 16.66 -6.21
N GLU A 59 -19.29 16.40 -7.10
CA GLU A 59 -19.20 15.10 -7.76
C GLU A 59 -18.73 13.97 -6.84
N PHE A 60 -17.84 14.27 -5.89
CA PHE A 60 -17.46 13.31 -4.86
C PHE A 60 -18.66 12.93 -3.98
N GLU A 61 -19.49 13.90 -3.60
CA GLU A 61 -20.73 13.63 -2.86
C GLU A 61 -21.69 12.78 -3.70
N ARG A 62 -21.93 13.13 -4.96
CA ARG A 62 -22.79 12.36 -5.86
C ARG A 62 -22.32 10.91 -5.98
N ILE A 63 -21.01 10.68 -6.15
CA ILE A 63 -20.46 9.33 -6.27
C ILE A 63 -20.61 8.54 -4.98
N THR A 64 -20.28 9.14 -3.85
CA THR A 64 -20.36 8.46 -2.54
C THR A 64 -21.78 8.12 -2.13
N GLN A 65 -22.78 8.90 -2.55
CA GLN A 65 -24.19 8.64 -2.27
C GLN A 65 -24.88 7.70 -3.27
N ASN A 66 -24.45 7.68 -4.55
CA ASN A 66 -25.22 7.04 -5.62
C ASN A 66 -24.54 5.84 -6.29
N LEU A 67 -23.23 5.65 -6.14
CA LEU A 67 -22.54 4.53 -6.79
C LEU A 67 -22.49 3.27 -5.92
N ASP A 68 -22.58 2.13 -6.60
CA ASP A 68 -22.73 0.83 -5.98
C ASP A 68 -21.39 0.19 -5.60
N MET A 69 -21.46 -0.97 -4.95
CA MET A 69 -20.27 -1.71 -4.54
C MET A 69 -19.37 -2.15 -5.71
N GLN A 70 -19.95 -2.36 -6.89
CA GLN A 70 -19.18 -2.74 -8.09
C GLN A 70 -18.28 -1.60 -8.54
N PHE A 71 -18.74 -0.36 -8.42
CA PHE A 71 -17.91 0.82 -8.69
C PHE A 71 -16.66 0.81 -7.81
N TRP A 72 -16.84 0.66 -6.51
CA TRP A 72 -15.75 0.70 -5.54
C TRP A 72 -14.73 -0.40 -5.80
N LYS A 73 -15.18 -1.63 -6.05
CA LYS A 73 -14.30 -2.74 -6.44
C LYS A 73 -13.54 -2.42 -7.71
N SER A 74 -14.25 -1.94 -8.73
CA SER A 74 -13.65 -1.65 -10.04
C SER A 74 -12.61 -0.53 -9.96
N PHE A 75 -12.90 0.54 -9.22
CA PHE A 75 -11.98 1.65 -8.99
C PHE A 75 -10.72 1.21 -8.23
N TRP A 76 -10.88 0.52 -7.10
CA TRP A 76 -9.72 0.09 -6.30
C TRP A 76 -8.89 -0.99 -7.01
N ASN A 77 -9.49 -1.83 -7.85
CA ASN A 77 -8.74 -2.77 -8.69
C ASN A 77 -7.85 -2.07 -9.73
N LEU A 78 -8.08 -0.78 -10.06
CA LEU A 78 -7.17 -0.02 -10.94
C LEU A 78 -5.80 0.24 -10.30
N THR A 79 -5.72 0.29 -8.96
CA THR A 79 -4.43 0.43 -8.27
C THR A 79 -3.64 -0.88 -8.33
N GLU A 80 -4.33 -2.03 -8.34
CA GLU A 80 -3.73 -3.35 -8.47
C GLU A 80 -3.21 -3.65 -9.89
N SER A 81 -3.93 -3.20 -10.91
CA SER A 81 -3.57 -3.39 -12.33
C SER A 81 -2.38 -2.55 -12.80
N GLY A 82 -1.88 -1.67 -11.95
CA GLY A 82 -0.71 -0.85 -12.24
C GLY A 82 -0.96 0.31 -13.21
N LEU A 83 -2.18 0.49 -13.70
CA LEU A 83 -2.56 1.62 -14.56
C LEU A 83 -2.45 2.98 -13.83
N ILE A 84 -2.46 2.95 -12.49
CA ILE A 84 -2.32 4.10 -11.60
C ILE A 84 -0.89 4.18 -10.99
N THR A 85 0.06 3.32 -11.41
CA THR A 85 1.45 3.33 -10.88
C THR A 85 2.13 4.70 -10.99
N GLY A 86 1.82 5.48 -12.02
CA GLY A 86 2.29 6.86 -12.16
C GLY A 86 1.78 7.80 -11.06
N PHE A 87 0.52 7.68 -10.66
CA PHE A 87 -0.08 8.52 -9.61
C PHE A 87 0.50 8.24 -8.22
N ASN A 88 0.81 6.97 -7.91
CA ASN A 88 1.49 6.61 -6.67
C ASN A 88 2.86 7.29 -6.56
N ARG A 89 3.57 7.46 -7.67
CA ARG A 89 4.89 8.10 -7.72
C ARG A 89 4.84 9.63 -7.66
N ILE A 90 3.74 10.22 -8.14
CA ILE A 90 3.55 11.69 -8.18
C ILE A 90 3.13 12.24 -6.81
N ALA A 91 2.44 11.45 -5.97
CA ALA A 91 1.80 11.97 -4.77
C ALA A 91 2.23 11.32 -3.43
N SER A 92 3.03 10.25 -3.44
CA SER A 92 3.53 9.62 -2.22
C SER A 92 5.02 9.86 -1.99
N CYS A 93 5.43 9.91 -0.72
CA CYS A 93 6.85 9.89 -0.37
C CYS A 93 7.43 8.52 -0.76
N PRO A 94 8.44 8.45 -1.65
CA PRO A 94 9.09 7.19 -1.95
C PRO A 94 9.68 6.59 -0.66
N VAL A 95 9.54 5.27 -0.54
CA VAL A 95 10.10 4.48 0.55
C VAL A 95 11.30 3.71 0.03
N GLN A 96 12.39 3.67 0.78
CA GLN A 96 13.59 2.92 0.38
C GLN A 96 13.41 1.41 0.53
N VAL A 97 12.51 0.97 1.41
CA VAL A 97 12.20 -0.46 1.61
C VAL A 97 10.71 -0.68 1.40
N ASN A 98 10.37 -1.59 0.49
CA ASN A 98 9.01 -2.06 0.24
C ASN A 98 9.05 -3.44 -0.42
N PHE A 99 8.89 -4.50 0.37
CA PHE A 99 8.86 -5.86 -0.18
C PHE A 99 7.96 -6.78 0.62
N THR A 100 7.49 -7.83 -0.06
CA THR A 100 6.58 -8.82 0.51
C THR A 100 7.37 -10.02 1.02
N LEU A 101 7.01 -10.47 2.21
CA LEU A 101 7.65 -11.54 2.96
C LEU A 101 6.68 -12.72 3.15
N THR A 102 7.22 -13.92 3.25
CA THR A 102 6.49 -15.10 3.73
C THR A 102 7.22 -15.71 4.90
N VAL A 103 6.64 -15.60 6.09
CA VAL A 103 7.15 -16.27 7.28
C VAL A 103 6.63 -17.72 7.27
N PRO A 104 7.52 -18.73 7.28
CA PRO A 104 7.11 -20.13 7.28
C PRO A 104 6.41 -20.50 8.59
N PRO A 105 5.51 -21.53 8.58
CA PRO A 105 4.79 -21.98 9.76
C PRO A 105 5.67 -22.85 10.67
N VAL A 106 6.81 -22.32 11.09
CA VAL A 106 7.76 -23.00 11.98
C VAL A 106 7.85 -22.26 13.31
N THR A 107 8.12 -23.00 14.37
CA THR A 107 8.30 -22.42 15.71
C THR A 107 9.54 -21.53 15.72
N LEU A 108 9.38 -20.27 16.12
CA LEU A 108 10.48 -19.33 16.28
C LEU A 108 11.02 -19.38 17.71
N ARG A 109 12.35 -19.37 17.87
CA ARG A 109 13.02 -19.19 19.16
C ARG A 109 13.75 -17.87 19.11
N LEU A 110 13.32 -16.92 19.93
CA LEU A 110 13.81 -15.54 19.91
C LEU A 110 14.42 -15.19 21.27
N PRO A 111 15.56 -14.47 21.32
CA PRO A 111 16.12 -14.01 22.59
C PRO A 111 15.18 -13.00 23.26
N LEU A 112 15.16 -12.97 24.60
CA LEU A 112 14.42 -11.95 25.33
C LEU A 112 15.10 -10.60 25.21
N ALA A 113 14.31 -9.52 25.04
CA ALA A 113 14.84 -8.16 24.99
C ALA A 113 15.54 -7.75 26.31
N SER A 114 15.10 -8.30 27.45
CA SER A 114 15.67 -8.03 28.77
C SER A 114 16.92 -8.85 29.08
N ASP A 115 17.04 -10.06 28.51
CA ASP A 115 18.18 -10.96 28.72
C ASP A 115 18.42 -11.83 27.46
N PRO A 116 19.45 -11.51 26.66
CA PRO A 116 19.76 -12.26 25.45
C PRO A 116 20.14 -13.73 25.66
N ASN A 117 20.48 -14.15 26.88
CA ASN A 117 20.80 -15.55 27.19
C ASN A 117 19.55 -16.42 27.36
N LEU A 118 18.39 -15.80 27.53
CA LEU A 118 17.10 -16.46 27.65
C LEU A 118 16.35 -16.41 26.32
N THR A 119 15.53 -17.43 26.05
CA THR A 119 14.76 -17.52 24.80
C THR A 119 13.27 -17.69 25.05
N ALA A 120 12.47 -16.96 24.27
CA ALA A 120 11.03 -17.17 24.13
C ALA A 120 10.74 -18.04 22.91
N THR A 121 9.72 -18.89 23.02
CA THR A 121 9.26 -19.75 21.93
C THR A 121 7.92 -19.22 21.40
N VAL A 122 7.84 -18.98 20.10
CA VAL A 122 6.64 -18.51 19.41
C VAL A 122 6.20 -19.61 18.44
N SER A 123 5.10 -20.29 18.77
CA SER A 123 4.51 -21.31 17.90
C SER A 123 3.87 -20.69 16.65
N PRO A 124 3.84 -21.42 15.53
CA PRO A 124 3.13 -20.95 14.34
C PRO A 124 1.62 -20.78 14.62
N PRO A 125 0.93 -19.93 13.86
CA PRO A 125 -0.52 -19.82 13.96
C PRO A 125 -1.17 -21.14 13.54
N ILE A 126 -1.97 -21.72 14.43
CA ILE A 126 -2.66 -23.01 14.22
C ILE A 126 -4.19 -22.87 14.18
N ALA A 127 -4.71 -21.67 14.45
CA ALA A 127 -6.15 -21.47 14.60
C ALA A 127 -6.87 -21.78 13.27
N HIS A 128 -7.98 -22.51 13.39
CA HIS A 128 -8.92 -22.89 12.33
C HIS A 128 -8.39 -23.85 11.24
N TRP A 129 -7.22 -23.61 10.64
CA TRP A 129 -6.78 -24.32 9.42
C TRP A 129 -5.43 -25.04 9.56
N GLY A 130 -4.90 -25.16 10.79
CA GLY A 130 -3.58 -25.75 11.04
C GLY A 130 -2.42 -24.77 10.75
N PRO A 131 -1.16 -25.24 10.86
CA PRO A 131 0.02 -24.42 10.69
C PRO A 131 0.12 -23.88 9.25
N GLY A 132 -0.06 -22.57 9.07
CA GLY A 132 -0.03 -21.89 7.78
C GLY A 132 0.98 -20.73 7.73
N PRO A 133 1.58 -20.43 6.56
CA PRO A 133 2.53 -19.34 6.43
C PRO A 133 1.86 -17.99 6.69
N VAL A 134 2.63 -17.02 7.19
CA VAL A 134 2.15 -15.65 7.39
C VAL A 134 2.74 -14.77 6.30
N HIS A 135 1.88 -14.20 5.47
CA HIS A 135 2.28 -13.23 4.46
C HIS A 135 2.36 -11.84 5.07
N MET A 136 3.48 -11.17 4.87
CA MET A 136 3.76 -9.85 5.43
C MET A 136 4.29 -8.91 4.36
N ARG A 137 4.35 -7.62 4.69
CA ARG A 137 5.00 -6.60 3.86
C ARG A 137 5.82 -5.69 4.76
N LEU A 138 7.10 -5.54 4.45
CA LEU A 138 7.98 -4.60 5.14
C LEU A 138 8.02 -3.30 4.35
N ILE A 139 7.71 -2.19 5.02
CA ILE A 139 7.76 -0.84 4.46
C ILE A 139 8.60 0.03 5.39
N SER A 140 9.59 0.74 4.85
CA SER A 140 10.40 1.69 5.61
C SER A 140 10.80 2.86 4.72
N HIS A 141 10.62 4.08 5.23
CA HIS A 141 10.99 5.29 4.49
C HIS A 141 12.49 5.32 4.15
N GLU A 142 13.32 4.85 5.07
CA GLU A 142 14.78 4.76 4.94
C GLU A 142 15.22 3.31 5.17
N LEU A 143 16.29 2.89 4.53
CA LEU A 143 16.96 1.64 4.87
C LEU A 143 17.55 1.75 6.28
N ARG A 144 17.16 0.84 7.16
CA ARG A 144 17.62 0.77 8.55
C ARG A 144 18.39 -0.50 8.82
N GLU A 145 19.30 -0.42 9.78
CA GLU A 145 20.10 -1.56 10.25
C GLU A 145 19.26 -2.83 10.46
N GLY A 146 19.64 -3.92 9.79
CA GLY A 146 19.03 -5.24 9.90
C GLY A 146 17.95 -5.53 8.86
N GLN A 147 17.54 -4.56 8.04
CA GLN A 147 16.55 -4.76 6.97
C GLN A 147 17.14 -5.41 5.71
N GLU A 148 18.46 -5.49 5.63
CA GLU A 148 19.24 -6.09 4.54
C GLU A 148 19.84 -7.45 4.91
N SER A 149 19.50 -7.99 6.09
CA SER A 149 20.07 -9.27 6.55
C SER A 149 19.68 -10.41 5.62
N GLU A 150 20.59 -11.37 5.42
CA GLU A 150 20.34 -12.53 4.56
C GLU A 150 19.11 -13.32 5.02
N GLU A 151 18.92 -13.45 6.34
CA GLU A 151 17.78 -14.16 6.93
C GLU A 151 16.45 -13.49 6.59
N LEU A 152 16.39 -12.15 6.61
CA LEU A 152 15.18 -11.42 6.26
C LEU A 152 14.93 -11.44 4.75
N LEU A 153 15.98 -11.32 3.95
CA LEU A 153 15.88 -11.38 2.49
C LEU A 153 15.49 -12.77 1.99
N ALA A 154 15.88 -13.84 2.69
CA ALA A 154 15.45 -15.22 2.39
C ALA A 154 13.93 -15.42 2.53
N LEU A 155 13.24 -14.56 3.29
CA LEU A 155 11.78 -14.58 3.41
C LEU A 155 11.07 -13.81 2.28
N SER A 156 11.81 -13.13 1.40
CA SER A 156 11.27 -12.38 0.27
C SER A 156 10.47 -13.27 -0.70
N ARG A 157 9.31 -12.79 -1.14
CA ARG A 157 8.50 -13.46 -2.19
C ARG A 157 8.93 -13.10 -3.62
N THR A 158 9.89 -12.19 -3.75
CA THR A 158 10.43 -11.71 -5.03
C THR A 158 11.88 -12.10 -5.14
N ASP A 159 12.26 -12.68 -6.28
CA ASP A 159 13.62 -13.12 -6.61
C ASP A 159 14.10 -12.38 -7.89
N PRO A 160 15.20 -11.60 -7.83
CA PRO A 160 15.98 -11.28 -6.63
C PRO A 160 15.21 -10.38 -5.65
N PRO A 161 15.56 -10.39 -4.34
CA PRO A 161 14.95 -9.51 -3.36
C PRO A 161 15.05 -8.01 -3.75
N PRO A 162 14.03 -7.17 -3.47
CA PRO A 162 13.97 -5.82 -4.01
C PRO A 162 15.01 -4.85 -3.43
N ILE A 163 15.68 -5.25 -2.34
CA ILE A 163 16.70 -4.45 -1.66
C ILE A 163 18.11 -4.70 -2.24
N SER A 164 18.21 -5.21 -3.46
CA SER A 164 19.48 -5.42 -4.15
C SER A 164 20.35 -4.15 -4.24
N ALA A 165 19.75 -2.96 -4.19
CA ALA A 165 20.45 -1.68 -4.15
C ALA A 165 21.06 -1.30 -2.79
N ALA A 166 20.71 -1.96 -1.67
CA ALA A 166 21.29 -1.65 -0.35
C ALA A 166 22.80 -1.96 -0.24
N HIS A 167 23.32 -2.78 -1.15
CA HIS A 167 24.74 -3.12 -1.22
C HIS A 167 25.57 -2.06 -1.98
N LEU A 168 24.93 -1.02 -2.51
CA LEU A 168 25.64 0.05 -3.22
C LEU A 168 26.35 0.95 -2.20
N PRO A 169 27.63 1.29 -2.42
CA PRO A 169 28.48 1.96 -1.42
C PRO A 169 28.02 3.37 -1.02
N TRP A 170 27.10 3.97 -1.77
CA TRP A 170 26.52 5.28 -1.47
C TRP A 170 25.22 5.23 -0.65
N VAL A 171 24.66 4.04 -0.40
CA VAL A 171 23.41 3.91 0.38
C VAL A 171 23.76 3.92 1.86
N GLN A 172 23.41 5.01 2.54
CA GLN A 172 23.61 5.13 3.98
C GLN A 172 22.48 4.46 4.76
N LYS A 173 22.85 3.53 5.63
CA LYS A 173 21.94 2.86 6.57
C LYS A 173 21.69 3.75 7.77
N GLN A 174 20.42 3.96 8.08
CA GLN A 174 19.98 4.66 9.27
C GLN A 174 19.94 3.70 10.48
N PRO A 175 20.03 4.21 11.71
CA PRO A 175 19.87 3.38 12.90
C PRO A 175 18.47 2.75 12.95
N ARG A 176 18.32 1.71 13.79
CA ARG A 176 17.02 1.07 14.05
C ARG A 176 15.98 2.11 14.46
N SER A 177 14.76 1.95 13.95
CA SER A 177 13.65 2.81 14.35
C SER A 177 13.30 2.55 15.83
N PRO A 178 13.07 3.59 16.66
CA PRO A 178 12.55 3.40 18.00
C PRO A 178 11.10 2.91 18.02
N TRP A 179 10.42 2.94 16.87
CA TRP A 179 9.02 2.56 16.71
C TRP A 179 8.84 1.49 15.63
N LEU A 180 8.00 0.50 15.93
CA LEU A 180 7.51 -0.49 14.96
C LEU A 180 5.99 -0.39 14.89
N LEU A 181 5.47 -0.12 13.70
CA LEU A 181 4.03 -0.15 13.42
C LEU A 181 3.66 -1.50 12.83
N ILE A 182 2.73 -2.21 13.46
CA ILE A 182 2.21 -3.48 12.96
C ILE A 182 0.77 -3.26 12.52
N HIS A 183 0.50 -3.52 11.24
CA HIS A 183 -0.83 -3.46 10.66
C HIS A 183 -1.25 -4.86 10.19
N PHE A 184 -2.39 -5.33 10.69
CA PHE A 184 -2.99 -6.58 10.26
C PHE A 184 -4.04 -6.28 9.19
N HIS A 185 -3.73 -6.63 7.95
CA HIS A 185 -4.68 -6.50 6.86
C HIS A 185 -5.69 -7.66 6.91
N GLY A 186 -6.98 -7.36 7.10
CA GLY A 186 -8.05 -8.36 7.00
C GLY A 186 -8.40 -8.70 5.55
N GLY A 187 -9.02 -9.86 5.29
CA GLY A 187 -9.56 -10.15 3.96
C GLY A 187 -10.67 -9.15 3.60
N GLY A 188 -10.40 -8.24 2.67
CA GLY A 188 -11.34 -7.19 2.28
C GLY A 188 -12.26 -7.63 1.14
N PHE A 189 -13.53 -7.22 1.19
CA PHE A 189 -14.45 -7.40 0.06
C PHE A 189 -14.09 -6.48 -1.13
N VAL A 190 -13.43 -5.36 -0.85
CA VAL A 190 -13.08 -4.30 -1.81
C VAL A 190 -11.58 -4.23 -2.12
N ALA A 191 -10.73 -4.41 -1.11
CA ALA A 191 -9.27 -4.48 -1.25
C ALA A 191 -8.82 -5.92 -1.01
N GLN A 192 -8.28 -6.55 -2.06
CA GLN A 192 -7.90 -7.97 -2.03
C GLN A 192 -6.41 -8.18 -1.77
N THR A 193 -5.61 -7.12 -1.85
CA THR A 193 -4.16 -7.19 -1.69
C THR A 193 -3.62 -6.07 -0.81
N SER A 194 -2.44 -6.28 -0.24
CA SER A 194 -1.70 -5.23 0.50
C SER A 194 -1.12 -4.13 -0.39
N LYS A 195 -1.52 -4.05 -1.67
CA LYS A 195 -1.19 -2.96 -2.59
C LYS A 195 -2.23 -1.85 -2.58
N SER A 196 -3.48 -2.18 -2.24
CA SER A 196 -4.62 -1.27 -2.20
C SER A 196 -4.54 -0.27 -1.05
#